data_AF-A0A8K0L596-F1
#
_entry.id   AF-A0A8K0L596-F1
#
_cell.length_a   1.000
_cell.length_b   1.000
_cell.length_c   1.000
_cell.angle_alpha   90.00
_cell.angle_beta   90.00
_cell.angle_gamma   90.00
#
_symmetry.space_group_name_H-M   'P 1'
#
loop_
_entity.id
_entity.type
_entity.pdbx_description
1 polymer ?
#
loop_
_entity_poly.entity_id
_entity_poly.type
_entity_poly.pdbx_seq_one_letter_code
_entity_poly.pdbx_strand_id
1 'polypeptide(L)'
;MVTDYLVLIYHESKYKLAQASNQNGAPSHAGLIILDFLLDATNRRKLLQSLPRLYEPNEAEWNRINANADGLGRSAQSTMTTTPFRTMSGPFAELAECEIVVAQAMRPMRYICPSLAKETGAEILKFIITNQRKIPIRLDVDYVAQSACKYAYVIDLDTDVFEIYARKSGETTPTGRFRAFAGPPSLVQSWGLFDLPSRMQFLAAMDQI
;
A
#
# COMPACT_ATOMS: atom_id res chain seq x y z
N MET A 1 -3.36 15.97 4.90
CA MET A 1 -3.25 15.88 3.43
C MET A 1 -3.07 14.42 3.08
N VAL A 2 -3.83 13.89 2.13
CA VAL A 2 -3.62 12.54 1.60
C VAL A 2 -2.42 12.60 0.67
N THR A 3 -1.52 11.63 0.73
CA THR A 3 -0.23 11.70 0.03
C THR A 3 0.07 10.37 -0.63
N ASP A 4 -0.02 10.36 -1.95
CA ASP A 4 0.15 9.11 -2.69
C ASP A 4 1.59 8.62 -2.61
N TYR A 5 1.73 7.30 -2.51
CA TYR A 5 3.01 6.63 -2.33
C TYR A 5 3.00 5.22 -2.93
N LEU A 6 4.20 4.65 -3.04
CA LEU A 6 4.43 3.31 -3.52
C LEU A 6 5.10 2.46 -2.43
N VAL A 7 4.59 1.24 -2.18
CA VAL A 7 5.28 0.23 -1.38
C VAL A 7 5.83 -0.83 -2.32
N LEU A 8 7.13 -1.03 -2.31
CA LEU A 8 7.82 -1.96 -3.19
C LEU A 8 8.55 -3.03 -2.39
N ILE A 9 8.52 -4.25 -2.92
CA ILE A 9 9.39 -5.34 -2.47
C ILE A 9 10.24 -5.76 -3.67
N TYR A 10 11.55 -5.72 -3.52
CA TYR A 10 12.50 -6.18 -4.52
C TYR A 10 13.18 -7.46 -4.02
N HIS A 11 13.17 -8.50 -4.85
CA HIS A 11 13.83 -9.78 -4.55
C HIS A 11 14.01 -10.60 -5.84
N GLU A 12 15.08 -11.39 -5.92
CA GLU A 12 15.47 -12.15 -7.11
C GLU A 12 15.61 -11.24 -8.34
N SER A 13 16.26 -10.09 -8.16
CA SER A 13 16.54 -9.10 -9.21
C SER A 13 15.30 -8.56 -9.93
N LYS A 14 14.13 -8.57 -9.26
CA LYS A 14 12.88 -7.99 -9.78
C LYS A 14 11.96 -7.49 -8.66
N TYR A 15 11.04 -6.59 -9.02
CA TYR A 15 9.95 -6.22 -8.12
C TYR A 15 8.98 -7.39 -7.97
N LYS A 16 8.77 -7.79 -6.72
CA LYS A 16 7.77 -8.79 -6.31
C LYS A 16 6.46 -8.15 -5.86
N LEU A 17 6.50 -6.86 -5.54
CA LEU A 17 5.36 -6.00 -5.22
C LEU A 17 5.69 -4.58 -5.65
N ALA A 18 4.72 -3.86 -6.22
CA ALA A 18 4.74 -2.41 -6.35
C ALA A 18 3.30 -1.90 -6.17
N GLN A 19 2.89 -1.71 -4.92
CA GLN A 19 1.52 -1.33 -4.57
C GLN A 19 1.41 0.18 -4.45
N ALA A 20 0.73 0.82 -5.41
CA ALA A 20 0.38 2.23 -5.29
C ALA A 20 -0.73 2.42 -4.25
N SER A 21 -0.63 3.48 -3.47
CA SER A 21 -1.61 3.84 -2.47
C SER A 21 -1.86 5.33 -2.48
N ASN A 22 -3.12 5.71 -2.30
CA ASN A 22 -3.59 7.08 -2.14
C ASN A 22 -4.05 7.33 -0.69
N GLN A 23 -3.39 6.70 0.29
CA GLN A 23 -3.60 6.99 1.71
C GLN A 23 -2.55 7.98 2.21
N ASN A 24 -2.35 8.12 3.52
CA ASN A 24 -1.31 9.00 4.07
C ASN A 24 0.09 8.38 3.90
N GLY A 25 0.76 8.68 2.79
CA GLY A 25 2.09 8.17 2.47
C GLY A 25 3.26 8.83 3.20
N ALA A 26 3.02 9.81 4.08
CA ALA A 26 4.09 10.49 4.79
C ALA A 26 4.92 9.52 5.66
N PRO A 27 6.22 9.79 5.87
CA PRO A 27 7.06 8.94 6.71
C PRO A 27 6.51 8.76 8.13
N SER A 28 5.88 9.81 8.68
CA SER A 28 5.22 9.77 10.01
C SER A 28 3.99 8.87 10.08
N HIS A 29 3.52 8.32 8.96
CA HIS A 29 2.40 7.38 8.92
C HIS A 29 2.77 6.09 8.19
N ALA A 30 2.79 6.07 6.85
CA ALA A 30 3.12 4.87 6.08
C ALA A 30 4.55 4.39 6.37
N GLY A 31 5.52 5.32 6.46
CA GLY A 31 6.90 4.99 6.78
C GLY A 31 7.04 4.27 8.13
N LEU A 32 6.36 4.76 9.18
CA LEU A 32 6.36 4.11 10.48
C LEU A 32 5.64 2.75 10.47
N ILE A 33 4.53 2.59 9.75
CA ILE A 33 3.87 1.28 9.61
C ILE A 33 4.83 0.24 9.00
N ILE A 34 5.57 0.65 7.97
CA ILE A 34 6.56 -0.22 7.30
C ILE A 34 7.75 -0.48 8.23
N LEU A 35 8.28 0.55 8.89
CA LEU A 35 9.38 0.40 9.84
C LEU A 35 9.01 -0.56 10.98
N ASP A 36 7.85 -0.36 11.61
CA ASP A 36 7.36 -1.20 12.71
C ASP A 36 7.15 -2.64 12.25
N PHE A 37 6.65 -2.84 11.02
CA PHE A 37 6.60 -4.17 10.40
C PHE A 37 7.99 -4.79 10.27
N LEU A 38 8.97 -4.02 9.77
CA LEU A 38 10.32 -4.48 9.51
C LEU A 38 11.15 -4.70 10.77
N LEU A 39 10.91 -3.96 11.87
CA LEU A 39 11.64 -4.12 13.14
C LEU A 39 11.45 -5.53 13.73
N ASP A 40 10.29 -6.15 13.51
CA ASP A 40 10.05 -7.54 13.88
C ASP A 40 10.72 -8.51 12.89
N ALA A 41 11.79 -9.18 13.35
CA ALA A 41 12.52 -10.17 12.56
C ALA A 41 11.64 -11.35 12.08
N THR A 42 10.57 -11.68 12.81
CA THR A 42 9.62 -12.70 12.39
C THR A 42 8.83 -12.26 11.17
N ASN A 43 8.44 -10.97 11.09
CA ASN A 43 7.73 -10.44 9.94
C ASN A 43 8.62 -10.46 8.69
N ARG A 44 9.90 -10.08 8.79
CA ARG A 44 10.85 -10.14 7.66
C ARG A 44 10.97 -11.56 7.10
N ARG A 45 11.16 -12.55 7.97
CA ARG A 45 11.22 -13.97 7.56
C ARG A 45 9.92 -14.44 6.92
N LYS A 46 8.76 -14.11 7.51
CA LYS A 46 7.45 -14.48 6.94
C LYS A 46 7.20 -13.79 5.61
N LEU A 47 7.68 -12.55 5.43
CA LEU A 47 7.55 -11.82 4.17
C LEU A 47 8.25 -12.57 3.04
N LEU A 48 9.52 -12.92 3.23
CA LEU A 48 10.30 -13.71 2.26
C LEU A 48 9.60 -15.02 1.90
N GLN A 49 9.11 -15.76 2.91
CA GLN A 49 8.37 -17.02 2.71
C GLN A 49 7.02 -16.84 1.98
N SER A 50 6.44 -15.64 2.02
CA SER A 50 5.15 -15.35 1.40
C SER A 50 5.25 -14.95 -0.07
N LEU A 51 6.43 -14.52 -0.54
CA LEU A 51 6.61 -14.02 -1.91
C LEU A 51 6.19 -15.00 -3.02
N PRO A 52 6.41 -16.33 -2.91
CA PRO A 52 5.94 -17.27 -3.92
C PRO A 52 4.41 -17.32 -4.09
N ARG A 53 3.64 -16.74 -3.17
CA ARG A 53 2.18 -16.67 -3.25
C ARG A 53 1.66 -15.47 -4.02
N LEU A 54 2.51 -14.47 -4.29
CA LEU A 54 2.13 -13.28 -5.04
C LEU A 54 2.07 -13.61 -6.53
N TYR A 55 1.03 -13.12 -7.20
CA TYR A 55 0.89 -13.29 -8.65
C TYR A 55 0.11 -12.12 -9.26
N GLU A 56 0.37 -11.82 -10.53
CA GLU A 56 -0.47 -10.90 -11.30
C GLU A 56 -1.66 -11.69 -11.88
N PRO A 57 -2.91 -11.30 -11.56
CA PRO A 57 -4.09 -11.97 -12.10
C PRO A 57 -4.15 -11.81 -13.62
N ASN A 58 -4.66 -12.83 -14.32
CA ASN A 58 -4.94 -12.72 -15.74
C ASN A 58 -6.18 -11.85 -16.00
N GLU A 59 -6.45 -11.51 -17.26
CA GLU A 59 -7.56 -10.63 -17.64
C GLU A 59 -8.93 -11.14 -17.17
N ALA A 60 -9.20 -12.44 -17.29
CA ALA A 60 -10.48 -13.01 -16.87
C ALA A 60 -10.69 -12.92 -15.35
N GLU A 61 -9.64 -13.20 -14.57
CA GLU A 61 -9.66 -13.06 -13.11
C GLU A 61 -9.76 -11.60 -12.69
N TRP A 62 -9.03 -10.71 -13.35
CA TRP A 62 -9.09 -9.26 -13.16
C TRP A 62 -10.52 -8.72 -13.37
N ASN A 63 -11.15 -9.10 -14.49
CA ASN A 63 -12.52 -8.71 -14.82
C ASN A 63 -13.52 -9.24 -13.80
N ARG A 64 -13.34 -10.48 -13.31
CA ARG A 64 -14.18 -11.06 -12.26
C ARG A 64 -14.03 -10.31 -10.93
N ILE A 65 -12.80 -9.98 -10.53
CA ILE A 65 -12.55 -9.23 -9.28
C ILE A 65 -13.21 -7.86 -9.35
N ASN A 66 -13.05 -7.14 -10.47
CA ASN A 66 -13.69 -5.84 -10.65
C ASN A 66 -15.22 -5.94 -10.69
N ALA A 67 -15.78 -6.91 -11.40
CA ALA A 67 -17.23 -7.11 -11.44
C ALA A 67 -17.81 -7.36 -10.04
N ASN A 68 -17.10 -8.13 -9.20
CA ASN A 68 -17.47 -8.35 -7.80
C ASN A 68 -17.39 -7.06 -6.97
N ALA A 69 -16.33 -6.27 -7.15
CA ALA A 69 -16.17 -4.98 -6.45
C ALA A 69 -17.27 -4.00 -6.86
N ASP A 70 -17.53 -3.87 -8.16
CA ASP A 70 -18.60 -3.02 -8.69
C ASP A 70 -19.98 -3.48 -8.20
N GLY A 71 -20.21 -4.79 -8.15
CA GLY A 71 -21.43 -5.40 -7.61
C GLY A 71 -21.63 -5.04 -6.14
N LEU A 72 -20.60 -5.19 -5.32
CA LEU A 72 -20.63 -4.82 -3.90
C LEU A 72 -20.91 -3.32 -3.73
N GLY A 73 -20.19 -2.46 -4.46
CA GLY A 73 -20.35 -1.02 -4.39
C GLY A 73 -21.77 -0.57 -4.76
N ARG A 74 -22.33 -1.10 -5.86
CA ARG A 74 -23.72 -0.81 -6.27
C ARG A 74 -24.74 -1.30 -5.25
N SER A 75 -24.57 -2.50 -4.71
CA SER A 75 -25.46 -3.04 -3.67
C SER A 75 -25.44 -2.19 -2.41
N ALA A 76 -24.26 -1.75 -1.98
CA ALA A 76 -24.10 -0.87 -0.83
C ALA A 76 -24.73 0.51 -1.09
N GLN A 77 -24.50 1.12 -2.26
CA GLN A 77 -25.16 2.38 -2.65
C GLN A 77 -26.70 2.25 -2.65
N SER A 78 -27.23 1.14 -3.19
CA SER A 78 -28.67 0.89 -3.14
C SER A 78 -29.19 0.73 -1.72
N THR A 79 -28.39 0.13 -0.82
CA THR A 79 -28.74 0.02 0.60
C THR A 79 -28.83 1.39 1.26
N MET A 80 -27.92 2.30 0.91
CA MET A 80 -27.88 3.67 1.45
C MET A 80 -29.10 4.52 1.10
N THR A 81 -29.87 4.16 0.06
CA THR A 81 -31.10 4.88 -0.30
C THR A 81 -32.34 4.37 0.43
N THR A 82 -32.24 3.21 1.10
CA THR A 82 -33.36 2.60 1.81
C THR A 82 -33.74 3.36 3.08
N THR A 83 -35.02 3.30 3.46
CA THR A 83 -35.50 3.93 4.70
C THR A 83 -34.75 3.44 5.93
N PRO A 84 -34.56 2.11 6.17
CA PRO A 84 -33.86 1.64 7.36
C PRO A 84 -32.46 2.24 7.51
N PHE A 85 -31.72 2.39 6.41
CA PHE A 85 -30.38 2.99 6.45
C PHE A 85 -30.46 4.49 6.78
N ARG A 86 -31.33 5.23 6.08
CA ARG A 86 -31.47 6.69 6.24
C ARG A 86 -31.98 7.10 7.61
N THR A 87 -32.79 6.26 8.26
CA THR A 87 -33.33 6.50 9.59
C THR A 87 -32.55 5.78 10.70
N MET A 88 -31.42 5.13 10.36
CA MET A 88 -30.63 4.32 11.28
C MET A 88 -31.50 3.39 12.13
N SER A 89 -32.22 2.50 11.46
CA SER A 89 -33.17 1.60 12.11
C SER A 89 -33.04 0.17 11.60
N GLY A 90 -33.62 -0.78 12.33
CA GLY A 90 -33.52 -2.20 12.02
C GLY A 90 -32.05 -2.66 12.00
N PRO A 91 -31.56 -3.25 10.88
CA PRO A 91 -30.17 -3.73 10.79
C PRO A 91 -29.13 -2.60 10.82
N PHE A 92 -29.56 -1.33 10.71
CA PHE A 92 -28.69 -0.15 10.70
C PHE A 92 -28.90 0.73 11.94
N ALA A 93 -29.38 0.15 13.04
CA ALA A 93 -29.56 0.87 14.30
C ALA A 93 -28.24 1.37 14.91
N GLU A 94 -27.13 0.69 14.60
CA GLU A 94 -25.80 1.03 15.10
C GLU A 94 -24.95 1.71 14.03
N LEU A 95 -24.18 2.72 14.43
CA LEU A 95 -23.31 3.47 13.53
C LEU A 95 -22.30 2.56 12.80
N ALA A 96 -21.75 1.57 13.50
CA ALA A 96 -20.78 0.63 12.91
C ALA A 96 -21.35 -0.13 11.70
N GLU A 97 -22.64 -0.48 11.73
CA GLU A 97 -23.29 -1.16 10.61
C GLU A 97 -23.46 -0.22 9.42
N CYS A 98 -23.80 1.05 9.68
CA CYS A 98 -23.84 2.08 8.65
C CYS A 98 -22.46 2.32 8.03
N GLU A 99 -21.41 2.41 8.85
CA GLU A 99 -20.03 2.63 8.41
C GLU A 99 -19.53 1.53 7.47
N ILE A 100 -19.89 0.27 7.73
CA ILE A 100 -19.55 -0.85 6.85
C ILE A 100 -20.17 -0.67 5.47
N VAL A 101 -21.46 -0.34 5.39
CA VAL A 101 -22.15 -0.12 4.10
C VAL A 101 -21.54 1.09 3.37
N VAL A 102 -21.30 2.19 4.06
CA VAL A 102 -20.64 3.38 3.46
C VAL A 102 -19.26 3.02 2.93
N ALA A 103 -18.47 2.28 3.70
CA ALA A 103 -17.14 1.87 3.29
C ALA A 103 -17.17 0.90 2.09
N GLN A 104 -18.13 -0.02 2.03
CA GLN A 104 -18.33 -0.90 0.88
C GLN A 104 -18.75 -0.12 -0.37
N ALA A 105 -19.60 0.90 -0.23
CA ALA A 105 -20.00 1.77 -1.34
C ALA A 105 -18.83 2.59 -1.89
N MET A 106 -17.96 3.08 -1.00
CA MET A 106 -16.86 3.98 -1.35
C MET A 106 -15.58 3.25 -1.79
N ARG A 107 -15.30 2.08 -1.19
CA ARG A 107 -14.03 1.36 -1.31
C ARG A 107 -14.25 -0.15 -1.48
N PRO A 108 -15.07 -0.59 -2.45
CA PRO A 108 -15.46 -2.00 -2.55
C PRO A 108 -14.27 -2.95 -2.77
N MET A 109 -13.22 -2.50 -3.47
CA MET A 109 -12.03 -3.32 -3.71
C MET A 109 -11.34 -3.73 -2.39
N ARG A 110 -11.38 -2.87 -1.35
CA ARG A 110 -10.81 -3.21 -0.02
C ARG A 110 -11.51 -4.39 0.63
N TYR A 111 -12.76 -4.68 0.27
CA TYR A 111 -13.54 -5.79 0.81
C TYR A 111 -13.48 -7.03 -0.09
N ILE A 112 -13.42 -6.84 -1.41
CA ILE A 112 -13.36 -7.95 -2.37
C ILE A 112 -11.95 -8.52 -2.51
N CYS A 113 -10.95 -7.65 -2.64
CA CYS A 113 -9.57 -8.06 -2.86
C CYS A 113 -8.60 -7.02 -2.25
N PRO A 114 -8.38 -7.06 -0.93
CA PRO A 114 -7.54 -6.09 -0.24
C PRO A 114 -6.16 -5.90 -0.87
N SER A 115 -5.55 -6.96 -1.41
CA SER A 115 -4.22 -6.88 -2.03
C SER A 115 -4.15 -6.10 -3.34
N LEU A 116 -5.30 -5.75 -3.93
CA LEU A 116 -5.40 -4.89 -5.11
C LEU A 116 -5.96 -3.50 -4.78
N ALA A 117 -6.39 -3.27 -3.54
CA ALA A 117 -6.97 -2.01 -3.10
C ALA A 117 -5.88 -1.00 -2.77
N LYS A 118 -5.94 0.20 -3.39
CA LYS A 118 -5.01 1.31 -3.08
C LYS A 118 -5.11 1.72 -1.61
N GLU A 119 -6.27 1.52 -1.00
CA GLU A 119 -6.55 1.85 0.39
C GLU A 119 -5.86 0.91 1.37
N THR A 120 -5.41 -0.27 0.95
CA THR A 120 -4.64 -1.18 1.82
C THR A 120 -3.29 -0.58 2.19
N GLY A 121 -2.64 0.10 1.24
CA GLY A 121 -1.42 0.85 1.51
C GLY A 121 -0.34 0.01 2.21
N ALA A 122 0.34 0.59 3.20
CA ALA A 122 1.39 -0.06 3.98
C ALA A 122 0.93 -1.33 4.72
N GLU A 123 -0.38 -1.47 5.00
CA GLU A 123 -0.93 -2.69 5.61
C GLU A 123 -0.80 -3.92 4.70
N ILE A 124 -0.47 -3.72 3.41
CA ILE A 124 -0.24 -4.81 2.45
C ILE A 124 0.81 -5.80 2.95
N LEU A 125 1.84 -5.32 3.65
CA LEU A 125 2.89 -6.19 4.19
C LEU A 125 2.32 -7.16 5.24
N LYS A 126 1.46 -6.65 6.13
CA LYS A 126 0.77 -7.48 7.13
C LYS A 126 -0.21 -8.44 6.47
N PHE A 127 -0.95 -7.98 5.46
CA PHE A 127 -1.86 -8.82 4.68
C PHE A 127 -1.12 -10.00 4.04
N ILE A 128 0.02 -9.74 3.39
CA ILE A 128 0.84 -10.76 2.71
C ILE A 128 1.28 -11.88 3.67
N ILE A 129 1.75 -11.53 4.87
CA ILE A 129 2.30 -12.52 5.81
C ILE A 129 1.21 -13.28 6.60
N THR A 130 0.00 -12.74 6.67
CA THR A 130 -1.11 -13.37 7.41
C THR A 130 -2.01 -14.21 6.50
N ASN A 131 -2.07 -13.89 5.21
CA ASN A 131 -2.88 -14.62 4.25
C ASN A 131 -2.14 -15.89 3.77
N GLN A 132 -2.79 -17.04 3.88
CA GLN A 132 -2.20 -18.33 3.50
C GLN A 132 -2.48 -18.73 2.04
N ARG A 133 -3.39 -18.03 1.36
CA ARG A 133 -3.80 -18.32 -0.03
C ARG A 133 -2.89 -17.59 -1.03
N LYS A 134 -3.04 -17.90 -2.32
CA LYS A 134 -2.45 -17.06 -3.38
C LYS A 134 -3.01 -15.65 -3.29
N ILE A 135 -2.15 -14.66 -3.55
CA ILE A 135 -2.44 -13.24 -3.36
C ILE A 135 -2.29 -12.53 -4.70
N PRO A 136 -3.39 -12.09 -5.33
CA PRO A 136 -3.31 -11.28 -6.53
C PRO A 136 -2.72 -9.91 -6.18
N ILE A 137 -1.78 -9.46 -6.98
CA ILE A 137 -1.12 -8.16 -6.84
C ILE A 137 -1.10 -7.44 -8.19
N ARG A 138 -0.68 -6.18 -8.15
CA ARG A 138 -0.30 -5.42 -9.34
C ARG A 138 1.11 -4.87 -9.14
N LEU A 139 1.88 -4.80 -10.23
CA LEU A 139 3.20 -4.19 -10.25
C LEU A 139 3.12 -2.77 -10.84
N ASP A 140 2.70 -1.80 -10.04
CA ASP A 140 2.58 -0.38 -10.45
C ASP A 140 3.91 0.39 -10.36
N VAL A 141 5.03 -0.18 -10.84
CA VAL A 141 6.36 0.45 -10.72
C VAL A 141 6.39 1.83 -11.39
N ASP A 142 5.75 1.97 -12.56
CA ASP A 142 5.68 3.22 -13.33
C ASP A 142 4.94 4.35 -12.59
N TYR A 143 4.20 4.02 -11.53
CA TYR A 143 3.52 5.00 -10.70
C TYR A 143 4.51 5.98 -10.04
N VAL A 144 5.78 5.59 -9.87
CA VAL A 144 6.85 6.45 -9.35
C VAL A 144 7.07 7.72 -10.19
N ALA A 145 6.75 7.68 -11.49
CA ALA A 145 6.83 8.83 -12.39
C ALA A 145 5.65 9.82 -12.22
N GLN A 146 4.56 9.41 -11.58
CA GLN A 146 3.40 10.26 -11.41
C GLN A 146 3.72 11.39 -10.43
N SER A 147 3.30 12.61 -10.76
CA SER A 147 3.50 13.81 -9.92
C SER A 147 2.83 13.69 -8.54
N ALA A 148 1.78 12.86 -8.47
CA ALA A 148 1.08 12.48 -7.25
C ALA A 148 1.95 11.62 -6.32
N CYS A 149 2.80 10.74 -6.86
CA CYS A 149 3.68 9.89 -6.07
C CYS A 149 4.73 10.76 -5.36
N LYS A 150 4.51 11.00 -4.06
CA LYS A 150 5.42 11.80 -3.22
C LYS A 150 6.47 10.96 -2.54
N TYR A 151 6.14 9.71 -2.19
CA TYR A 151 7.05 8.80 -1.52
C TYR A 151 7.09 7.43 -2.20
N ALA A 152 8.24 6.78 -2.16
CA ALA A 152 8.34 5.35 -2.46
C ALA A 152 9.18 4.68 -1.37
N TYR A 153 8.67 3.57 -0.86
CA TYR A 153 9.29 2.76 0.18
C TYR A 153 9.72 1.44 -0.44
N VAL A 154 11.02 1.18 -0.51
CA VAL A 154 11.57 -0.04 -1.12
C VAL A 154 12.13 -0.93 -0.02
N ILE A 155 11.61 -2.15 0.07
CA ILE A 155 12.19 -3.23 0.85
C ILE A 155 12.96 -4.11 -0.13
N ASP A 156 14.29 -3.98 -0.15
CA ASP A 156 15.14 -4.82 -0.98
C ASP A 156 15.70 -5.98 -0.14
N LEU A 157 15.26 -7.18 -0.48
CA LEU A 157 15.66 -8.43 0.17
C LEU A 157 16.88 -9.08 -0.49
N ASP A 158 17.33 -8.59 -1.64
CA ASP A 158 18.58 -9.05 -2.26
C ASP A 158 19.80 -8.41 -1.61
N THR A 159 19.66 -7.16 -1.15
CA THR A 159 20.73 -6.40 -0.51
C THR A 159 20.45 -6.05 0.96
N ASP A 160 19.35 -6.59 1.51
CA ASP A 160 18.91 -6.37 2.89
C ASP A 160 18.84 -4.89 3.29
N VAL A 161 18.19 -4.06 2.47
CA VAL A 161 17.99 -2.62 2.77
C VAL A 161 16.53 -2.19 2.77
N PHE A 162 16.24 -1.19 3.59
CA PHE A 162 15.01 -0.40 3.56
C PHE A 162 15.35 1.01 3.06
N GLU A 163 14.94 1.32 1.83
CA GLU A 163 15.17 2.61 1.18
C GLU A 163 13.88 3.44 1.18
N ILE A 164 14.04 4.75 1.38
CA ILE A 164 12.97 5.73 1.25
C ILE A 164 13.35 6.70 0.15
N TYR A 165 12.38 6.97 -0.71
CA TYR A 165 12.46 7.98 -1.74
C TYR A 165 11.40 9.04 -1.49
N ALA A 166 11.76 10.31 -1.68
CA ALA A 166 10.83 11.42 -1.57
C ALA A 166 10.97 12.37 -2.77
N ARG A 167 9.85 12.91 -3.21
CA ARG A 167 9.82 13.95 -4.23
C ARG A 167 10.16 15.29 -3.59
N LYS A 168 11.30 15.86 -3.99
CA LYS A 168 11.73 17.20 -3.58
C LYS A 168 11.08 18.27 -4.47
N SER A 169 10.86 19.46 -3.92
CA SER A 169 10.46 20.63 -4.70
C SER A 169 11.66 21.23 -5.43
N GLY A 170 11.49 21.59 -6.71
CA GLY A 170 12.53 22.20 -7.54
C GLY A 170 13.22 21.23 -8.49
N GLU A 171 14.17 21.74 -9.28
CA GLU A 171 14.98 20.94 -10.20
C GLU A 171 16.14 20.27 -9.45
N THR A 172 15.93 19.01 -9.07
CA THR A 172 17.00 18.15 -8.54
C THR A 172 17.19 16.97 -9.46
N THR A 173 18.45 16.65 -9.81
CA THR A 173 18.79 15.41 -10.52
C THR A 173 18.36 14.21 -9.68
N PRO A 174 17.46 13.34 -10.18
CA PRO A 174 16.98 12.22 -9.40
C PRO A 174 18.08 11.20 -9.09
N THR A 175 18.10 10.69 -7.86
CA THR A 175 19.08 9.71 -7.39
C THR A 175 18.45 8.34 -7.15
N GLY A 176 19.29 7.30 -7.10
CA GLY A 176 18.88 5.93 -6.81
C GLY A 176 18.19 5.22 -7.97
N ARG A 177 17.36 4.23 -7.64
CA ARG A 177 16.80 3.25 -8.58
C ARG A 177 15.88 3.86 -9.63
N PHE A 178 15.20 4.94 -9.29
CA PHE A 178 14.17 5.53 -10.15
C PHE A 178 14.70 6.59 -11.10
N ARG A 179 16.01 6.84 -11.17
CA ARG A 179 16.62 7.91 -12.00
C ARG A 179 16.25 7.89 -13.50
N ALA A 180 15.82 6.74 -14.02
CA ALA A 180 15.42 6.58 -15.42
C ALA A 180 13.99 7.10 -15.70
N PHE A 181 13.17 7.31 -14.66
CA PHE A 181 11.82 7.84 -14.81
C PHE A 181 11.84 9.38 -14.95
N ALA A 182 10.87 9.93 -15.67
CA ALA A 182 10.70 11.37 -15.79
C ALA A 182 10.17 11.96 -14.48
N GLY A 183 11.00 12.79 -13.82
CA GLY A 183 10.69 13.43 -12.55
C GLY A 183 10.21 12.47 -11.45
N PRO A 184 11.00 11.50 -11.00
CA PRO A 184 10.64 10.59 -9.91
C PRO A 184 11.04 11.13 -8.53
N PRO A 185 10.52 10.55 -7.43
CA PRO A 185 11.13 10.64 -6.12
C PRO A 185 12.62 10.26 -6.14
N SER A 186 13.43 10.98 -5.35
CA SER A 186 14.88 10.70 -5.19
C SER A 186 15.13 9.95 -3.90
N LEU A 187 16.21 9.16 -3.85
CA LEU A 187 16.63 8.47 -2.62
C LEU A 187 16.94 9.50 -1.54
N VAL A 188 16.40 9.29 -0.34
CA VAL A 188 16.60 10.19 0.79
C VAL A 188 17.21 9.51 2.01
N GLN A 189 16.84 8.27 2.30
CA GLN A 189 17.45 7.47 3.35
C GLN A 189 17.53 6.01 2.93
N SER A 190 18.49 5.29 3.50
CA SER A 190 18.66 3.85 3.35
C SER A 190 19.25 3.28 4.63
N TRP A 191 18.64 2.21 5.14
CA TRP A 191 19.13 1.47 6.31
C TRP A 191 19.21 -0.01 6.01
N GLY A 192 20.19 -0.70 6.60
CA GLY A 192 20.21 -2.16 6.57
C GLY A 192 19.03 -2.74 7.35
N LEU A 193 18.43 -3.82 6.87
CA LEU A 193 17.32 -4.52 7.56
C LEU A 193 17.73 -5.12 8.92
N PHE A 194 19.03 -5.21 9.18
CA PHE A 194 19.61 -5.64 10.45
C PHE A 194 20.11 -4.49 11.33
N ASP A 195 20.04 -3.25 10.83
CA ASP A 195 20.46 -2.01 11.52
C ASP A 195 19.42 -0.91 11.28
N LEU A 196 18.15 -1.25 11.55
CA LEU A 196 17.02 -0.35 11.38
C LEU A 196 16.99 0.70 12.50
N PRO A 197 16.64 1.96 12.19
CA PRO A 197 16.53 3.01 13.20
C PRO A 197 15.33 2.75 14.13
N SER A 198 15.39 3.28 15.35
CA SER A 198 14.20 3.45 16.18
C SER A 198 13.21 4.42 15.51
N ARG A 199 11.93 4.38 15.91
CA ARG A 199 10.90 5.34 15.42
C ARG A 199 11.34 6.80 15.54
N MET A 200 12.01 7.16 16.64
CA MET A 200 12.48 8.53 16.87
C MET A 200 13.63 8.91 15.92
N GLN A 201 14.62 8.03 15.74
CA GLN A 201 15.73 8.26 14.81
C GLN A 201 15.23 8.32 13.36
N PHE A 202 14.26 7.48 13.01
CA PHE A 202 13.61 7.48 11.71
C PHE A 202 12.95 8.82 11.41
N LEU A 203 12.10 9.32 12.31
CA LEU A 203 11.42 10.61 12.12
C LEU A 203 12.42 11.77 12.07
N ALA A 204 13.41 11.79 12.97
CA ALA A 204 14.45 12.82 12.97
C ALA A 204 15.23 12.86 11.65
N ALA A 205 15.50 11.69 11.03
CA ALA A 205 16.13 11.61 9.72
C ALA A 205 15.21 12.06 8.58
N MET A 206 13.88 12.00 8.77
CA MET A 206 12.88 12.43 7.80
C MET A 206 12.58 13.92 7.85
N ASP A 207 12.68 14.55 9.02
CA ASP A 207 12.48 16.00 9.20
C ASP A 207 13.56 16.85 8.51
N GLN A 208 14.66 16.23 8.07
CA GLN A 208 15.77 16.89 7.37
C GLN A 208 15.59 16.96 5.84
N ILE A 209 14.45 16.49 5.32
CA ILE A 209 14.18 16.28 3.89
C ILE A 209 13.06 17.20 3.40
#